data_AF-A0A2D7IFR7-F1
#
_entry.id   AF-A0A2D7IFR7-F1
#
_cell.length_a   1.000
_cell.length_b   1.000
_cell.length_c   1.000
_cell.angle_alpha   90.00
_cell.angle_beta   90.00
_cell.angle_gamma   90.00
#
_symmetry.space_group_name_H-M   'P 1'
#
loop_
_entity.id
_entity.type
_entity.pdbx_description
1 polymer ?
#
loop_
_entity_poly.entity_id
_entity_poly.type
_entity_poly.pdbx_seq_one_letter_code
_entity_poly.pdbx_strand_id
1 'polypeptide(L)'
;MCYCGVVWNDHYNKDFSEIHLRFTQKITNLYLSNYPLSKYQEFLLRIIYRLRNQEYSWRRISRYLNESGLKSSRGKQFTPNLVSQIIKKNQIRKKRGQNNYEVKLSNFYYELK
;
A
#
# COMPACT_ATOMS: atom_id res chain seq x y z
N MET A 1 22.85 -54.89 58.95
CA MET A 1 23.10 -55.21 57.52
C MET A 1 22.49 -54.11 56.68
N CYS A 2 23.23 -53.70 55.65
CA CYS A 2 22.98 -52.65 54.66
C CYS A 2 21.57 -52.74 54.00
N TYR A 3 20.99 -51.74 53.32
CA TYR A 3 21.57 -50.84 52.32
C TYR A 3 20.61 -49.66 52.01
N CYS A 4 21.22 -48.55 51.59
CA CYS A 4 20.83 -47.62 50.52
C CYS A 4 19.44 -46.98 50.51
N GLY A 5 19.44 -45.65 50.61
CA GLY A 5 18.31 -44.82 50.23
C GLY A 5 18.15 -44.69 48.72
N VAL A 6 17.02 -44.12 48.34
CA VAL A 6 16.88 -43.41 47.06
C VAL A 6 15.96 -42.22 47.31
N VAL A 7 16.53 -41.01 47.26
CA VAL A 7 15.79 -39.77 47.11
C VAL A 7 15.34 -39.74 45.66
N TRP A 8 14.03 -39.79 45.41
CA TRP A 8 13.49 -39.48 44.09
C TRP A 8 13.50 -37.96 43.94
N ASN A 9 14.56 -37.48 43.31
CA ASN A 9 14.71 -36.10 42.89
C ASN A 9 14.27 -36.00 41.43
N ASP A 10 12.96 -35.98 41.20
CA ASP A 10 12.43 -35.78 39.86
C ASP A 10 12.43 -34.28 39.55
N HIS A 11 13.62 -33.75 39.28
CA HIS A 11 13.75 -32.53 38.49
C HIS A 11 13.28 -32.86 37.07
N TYR A 12 11.98 -32.73 36.82
CA TYR A 12 11.41 -32.61 35.48
C TYR A 12 11.91 -31.30 34.87
N ASN A 13 13.12 -31.33 34.30
CA ASN A 13 13.61 -30.24 33.47
C ASN A 13 12.95 -30.39 32.11
N LYS A 14 11.80 -29.72 31.95
CA LYS A 14 11.14 -29.61 30.66
C LYS A 14 12.01 -28.70 29.81
N ASP A 15 12.90 -29.30 29.01
CA ASP A 15 13.70 -28.59 28.03
C ASP A 15 12.74 -27.83 27.10
N PHE A 16 12.62 -26.52 27.32
CA PHE A 16 11.91 -25.65 26.40
C PHE A 16 12.81 -25.50 25.18
N SER A 17 12.48 -26.21 24.11
CA SER A 17 13.08 -25.96 22.80
C SER A 17 12.57 -24.61 22.29
N GLU A 18 13.47 -23.63 22.25
CA GLU A 18 13.19 -22.30 21.74
C GLU A 18 13.18 -22.33 20.21
N ILE A 19 11.98 -22.36 19.61
CA ILE A 19 11.82 -22.41 18.15
C ILE A 19 11.83 -20.99 17.60
N HIS A 20 12.92 -20.63 16.91
CA HIS A 20 13.03 -19.35 16.21
C HIS A 20 12.58 -19.46 14.75
N LEU A 21 11.39 -18.94 14.44
CA LEU A 21 10.90 -18.83 13.07
C LEU A 21 11.42 -17.54 12.41
N ARG A 22 12.21 -17.66 11.35
CA ARG A 22 12.61 -16.54 10.49
C ARG A 22 12.24 -16.83 9.05
N PHE A 23 11.35 -16.03 8.49
CA PHE A 23 11.03 -16.05 7.07
C PHE A 23 11.18 -14.65 6.47
N THR A 24 11.52 -14.58 5.20
CA THR A 24 11.61 -13.32 4.44
C THR A 24 10.65 -13.40 3.27
N GLN A 25 9.62 -12.56 3.25
CA GLN A 25 8.66 -12.51 2.15
C GLN A 25 8.87 -11.27 1.30
N LYS A 26 9.07 -11.46 0.00
CA LYS A 26 9.07 -10.37 -0.99
C LYS A 26 7.65 -10.22 -1.54
N ILE A 27 6.95 -9.16 -1.13
CA ILE A 27 5.62 -8.86 -1.66
C ILE A 27 5.76 -7.89 -2.84
N THR A 28 5.66 -8.39 -4.06
CA THR A 28 5.59 -7.55 -5.27
C THR A 28 4.13 -7.34 -5.66
N ASN A 29 3.47 -6.40 -4.98
CA ASN A 29 2.11 -6.03 -5.37
C ASN A 29 2.12 -4.62 -6.00
N LEU A 30 1.67 -4.50 -7.25
CA LEU A 30 1.44 -3.21 -7.94
C LEU A 30 0.48 -2.29 -7.16
N TYR A 31 -0.31 -2.86 -6.24
CA TYR A 31 -1.23 -2.18 -5.34
C TYR A 31 -0.59 -1.67 -4.03
N LEU A 32 0.65 -2.04 -3.70
CA LEU A 32 1.39 -1.50 -2.55
C LEU A 32 2.08 -0.16 -2.86
N SER A 33 2.11 0.26 -4.13
CA SER A 33 2.59 1.59 -4.52
C SER A 33 1.54 2.67 -4.20
N ASN A 34 1.32 2.89 -2.90
CA ASN A 34 0.44 3.92 -2.36
C ASN A 34 1.23 5.21 -2.07
N TYR A 35 2.05 5.65 -3.03
CA TYR A 35 2.68 6.95 -2.90
C TYR A 35 1.60 8.03 -2.81
N PRO A 36 1.61 8.86 -1.73
CA PRO A 36 0.64 9.93 -1.57
C PRO A 36 0.77 10.90 -2.75
N LEU A 37 -0.35 11.52 -3.11
CA LEU A 37 -0.34 12.60 -4.09
C LEU A 37 0.50 13.75 -3.52
N SER A 38 1.26 14.43 -4.38
CA SER A 38 1.90 15.67 -3.95
C SER A 38 0.83 16.74 -3.71
N LYS A 39 1.11 17.71 -2.84
CA LYS A 39 0.20 18.85 -2.58
C LYS A 39 -0.28 19.53 -3.87
N TYR A 40 0.60 19.65 -4.85
CA TYR A 40 0.25 20.21 -6.16
C TYR A 40 -0.72 19.32 -6.96
N GLN A 41 -0.54 18.00 -6.92
CA GLN A 41 -1.44 17.07 -7.59
C GLN A 41 -2.83 17.07 -6.93
N GLU A 42 -2.91 17.17 -5.60
CA GLU A 42 -4.17 17.32 -4.87
C GLU A 42 -4.87 18.63 -5.23
N PHE A 43 -4.13 19.74 -5.27
CA PHE A 43 -4.63 21.04 -5.69
C PHE A 43 -5.22 21.00 -7.11
N LEU A 44 -4.49 20.42 -8.08
CA LEU A 44 -4.99 20.26 -9.45
C LEU A 44 -6.25 19.40 -9.49
N LEU A 45 -6.27 18.27 -8.77
CA LEU A 45 -7.46 17.41 -8.71
C LEU A 45 -8.66 18.17 -8.14
N ARG A 46 -8.48 18.97 -7.08
CA ARG A 46 -9.55 19.77 -6.48
C ARG A 46 -10.16 20.74 -7.49
N ILE A 47 -9.34 21.45 -8.25
CA ILE A 47 -9.81 22.35 -9.31
C ILE A 47 -10.56 21.59 -10.39
N ILE A 48 -9.98 20.49 -10.88
CA ILE A 48 -10.57 19.68 -11.96
C ILE A 48 -11.93 19.12 -11.53
N TYR A 49 -12.07 18.61 -10.30
CA TYR A 49 -13.34 18.12 -9.78
C TYR A 49 -14.37 19.25 -9.63
N ARG A 50 -13.97 20.42 -9.13
CA ARG A 50 -14.85 21.58 -9.04
C ARG A 50 -15.43 21.95 -10.41
N LEU A 51 -14.58 22.05 -11.43
CA LEU A 51 -15.01 22.38 -12.80
C LEU A 51 -15.90 21.27 -13.39
N ARG A 52 -15.65 20.00 -13.05
CA ARG A 52 -16.51 18.89 -13.46
C ARG A 52 -17.88 18.88 -12.82
N ASN A 53 -17.98 19.30 -11.57
CA ASN A 53 -19.27 19.47 -10.90
C ASN A 53 -20.09 20.62 -11.52
N GLN A 54 -19.41 21.58 -12.16
CA GLN A 54 -20.02 22.64 -12.97
C GLN A 54 -20.28 22.22 -14.43
N GLU A 55 -20.19 20.92 -14.72
CA GLU A 55 -20.41 20.33 -16.05
C GLU A 55 -19.44 20.78 -17.17
N TYR A 56 -18.28 21.33 -16.82
CA TYR A 56 -17.30 21.72 -17.83
C TYR A 56 -16.78 20.47 -18.59
N SER A 57 -16.75 20.56 -19.92
CA SER A 57 -16.15 19.53 -20.76
C SER A 57 -14.62 19.49 -20.59
N TRP A 58 -13.99 18.36 -20.95
CA TRP A 58 -12.53 18.21 -20.87
C TRP A 58 -11.76 19.31 -21.60
N ARG A 59 -12.29 19.77 -22.74
CA ARG A 59 -11.73 20.89 -23.52
C ARG A 59 -11.77 22.21 -22.75
N ARG A 60 -12.90 22.53 -22.12
CA ARG A 60 -13.03 23.76 -21.32
C ARG A 60 -12.13 23.71 -20.10
N ILE A 61 -12.01 22.56 -19.44
CA ILE A 61 -11.13 22.38 -18.28
C ILE A 61 -9.66 22.56 -18.67
N SER A 62 -9.19 21.90 -19.74
CA SER A 62 -7.80 22.04 -20.16
C SER A 62 -7.46 23.49 -20.52
N ARG A 63 -8.39 24.19 -21.17
CA ARG A 63 -8.24 25.60 -21.53
C ARG A 63 -8.14 26.47 -20.26
N TYR A 64 -9.07 26.33 -19.33
CA TYR A 64 -9.05 27.06 -18.06
C TYR A 64 -7.74 26.87 -17.28
N LEU A 65 -7.26 25.62 -17.19
CA LEU A 65 -6.00 25.34 -16.48
C LEU A 65 -4.81 26.03 -17.14
N ASN A 66 -4.72 25.99 -18.48
CA ASN A 66 -3.63 26.64 -19.21
C ASN A 66 -3.72 28.17 -19.14
N GLU A 67 -4.92 28.75 -19.27
CA GLU A 67 -5.15 30.19 -19.15
C GLU A 67 -4.83 30.71 -17.73
N SER A 68 -5.04 29.87 -16.71
CA SER A 68 -4.66 30.15 -15.33
C SER A 68 -3.15 29.99 -15.07
N GLY A 69 -2.33 29.74 -16.10
CA GLY A 69 -0.88 29.55 -15.98
C GLY A 69 -0.45 28.21 -15.35
N LEU A 70 -1.40 27.29 -15.10
CA LEU A 70 -1.10 26.01 -14.47
C LEU A 70 -0.47 25.03 -15.47
N LYS A 71 0.47 24.22 -14.99
CA LYS A 71 1.14 23.18 -15.78
C LYS A 71 0.97 21.81 -15.13
N SER A 72 1.10 20.74 -15.91
CA SER A 72 1.17 19.40 -15.34
C SER A 72 2.40 19.27 -14.41
N SER A 73 2.45 18.22 -13.59
CA SER A 73 3.61 17.95 -12.72
C SER A 73 4.94 17.78 -13.47
N ARG A 74 4.91 17.64 -14.80
CA ARG A 74 6.09 17.58 -15.69
C ARG A 74 6.29 18.86 -16.50
N GLY A 75 5.62 19.96 -16.14
CA GLY A 75 5.72 21.25 -16.84
C GLY A 75 4.99 21.33 -18.18
N LYS A 76 4.28 20.28 -18.62
CA LYS A 76 3.51 20.30 -19.89
C LYS A 76 2.17 21.00 -19.74
N GLN A 77 1.72 21.66 -20.81
CA GLN A 77 0.34 22.18 -20.92
C GLN A 77 -0.69 21.06 -20.85
N PHE A 78 -1.89 21.41 -20.40
CA PHE A 78 -3.01 20.49 -20.31
C PHE A 78 -3.66 20.32 -21.68
N THR A 79 -3.76 19.06 -22.11
CA THR A 79 -4.67 18.64 -23.18
C THR A 79 -5.93 18.01 -22.58
N PRO A 80 -7.06 17.97 -23.31
CA PRO A 80 -8.29 17.33 -22.82
C PRO A 80 -8.05 15.87 -22.41
N ASN A 81 -7.22 15.16 -23.18
CA ASN A 81 -6.82 13.78 -22.90
C ASN A 81 -6.01 13.68 -21.61
N LEU A 82 -5.07 14.60 -21.37
CA LEU A 82 -4.28 14.61 -20.15
C LEU A 82 -5.17 14.81 -18.91
N VAL A 83 -6.13 15.74 -18.98
CA VAL A 83 -7.10 15.96 -17.89
C VAL A 83 -7.91 14.69 -17.61
N SER A 84 -8.43 14.04 -18.66
CA SER A 84 -9.17 12.78 -18.52
C SER A 84 -8.32 11.68 -17.87
N GLN A 85 -7.05 11.55 -18.29
CA GLN A 85 -6.12 10.57 -17.72
C GLN A 85 -5.81 10.84 -16.24
N ILE A 86 -5.67 12.11 -15.83
CA ILE A 86 -5.44 12.47 -14.43
C ILE A 86 -6.58 11.97 -13.55
N ILE A 87 -7.83 12.20 -13.97
CA ILE A 87 -9.02 11.73 -13.23
C ILE A 87 -9.07 10.21 -13.19
N LYS A 88 -8.90 9.53 -14.33
CA LYS A 88 -8.91 8.06 -14.41
C LYS A 88 -7.87 7.45 -13.47
N LYS A 89 -6.65 7.99 -13.46
CA LYS A 89 -5.58 7.54 -12.55
C LYS A 89 -5.94 7.75 -11.09
N ASN A 90 -6.57 8.88 -10.74
CA ASN A 90 -7.04 9.14 -9.39
C ASN A 90 -8.16 8.17 -8.95
N GLN A 91 -9.09 7.84 -9.85
CA GLN A 91 -10.14 6.85 -9.58
C GLN A 91 -9.56 5.46 -9.33
N ILE A 92 -8.59 5.03 -10.15
CA ILE A 92 -7.88 3.76 -9.93
C ILE A 92 -7.20 3.77 -8.56
N ARG A 93 -6.50 4.85 -8.19
CA ARG A 93 -5.89 4.99 -6.86
C ARG A 93 -6.90 4.85 -5.72
N LYS A 94 -8.04 5.53 -5.80
CA LYS A 94 -9.11 5.42 -4.79
C LYS A 94 -9.61 3.98 -4.67
N LYS A 95 -9.82 3.28 -5.79
CA LYS A 95 -10.21 1.86 -5.80
C LYS A 95 -9.17 0.96 -5.12
N ARG A 96 -7.87 1.23 -5.34
CA ARG A 96 -6.78 0.48 -4.67
C ARG A 96 -6.79 0.66 -3.16
N GLY A 97 -7.08 1.87 -2.67
CA GLY A 97 -7.18 2.14 -1.23
C GLY A 97 -8.41 1.54 -0.55
N GLN A 98 -9.46 1.19 -1.31
CA GLN A 98 -10.69 0.60 -0.79
C GLN A 98 -10.66 -0.94 -0.78
N ASN A 99 -9.76 -1.56 -1.55
CA ASN A 99 -9.65 -3.00 -1.59
C ASN A 99 -8.89 -3.51 -0.35
N ASN A 100 -9.62 -4.06 0.62
CA ASN A 100 -9.06 -4.87 1.69
C ASN A 100 -8.50 -6.16 1.06
N TYR A 101 -7.18 -6.24 0.89
CA TYR A 101 -6.54 -7.48 0.45
C TYR A 101 -6.37 -8.41 1.65
N GLU A 102 -7.01 -9.58 1.57
CA GLU A 102 -6.75 -10.68 2.49
C GLU A 102 -5.38 -11.29 2.13
N VAL A 103 -4.37 -11.02 2.95
CA VAL A 103 -3.05 -11.63 2.78
C VAL A 103 -3.15 -13.07 3.26
N LYS A 104 -3.28 -14.01 2.33
CA LYS A 104 -3.16 -15.44 2.65
C LYS A 104 -1.68 -15.80 2.74
N LEU A 105 -1.24 -16.11 3.96
CA LEU A 105 0.07 -16.68 4.22
C LEU A 105 -0.05 -18.21 4.13
N SER A 106 0.73 -18.83 3.25
CA SER A 106 0.85 -20.29 3.17
C SER A 106 2.30 -20.68 2.91
N ASN A 107 2.66 -21.92 3.30
CA ASN A 107 3.99 -22.53 3.20
C ASN A 107 5.03 -22.00 4.21
N PHE A 108 4.79 -22.25 5.50
CA PHE A 108 5.82 -22.15 6.52
C PHE A 108 6.67 -23.44 6.53
N TYR A 109 7.98 -23.30 6.40
CA TYR A 109 8.94 -24.39 6.62
C TYR A 109 9.57 -24.20 7.99
N TYR A 110 9.60 -25.25 8.81
CA TYR A 110 10.28 -25.27 10.09
C TYR A 110 11.52 -26.16 9.99
N GLU A 111 12.62 -25.72 10.58
CA GLU A 111 13.81 -26.53 10.79
C GLU A 111 14.07 -26.57 12.30
N LEU A 112 14.16 -27.78 12.84
CA LEU A 112 14.59 -28.00 14.22
C LEU A 112 16.12 -28.06 14.22
N LYS A 113 16.76 -27.25 15.07
CA LYS A 113 18.18 -27.34 15.37
C LYS A 113 18.43 -28.27 16.54
#